data_AF-A0A8X6LBE5-F1
#
_entry.id   AF-A0A8X6LBE5-F1
#
_cell.length_a   1.000
_cell.length_b   1.000
_cell.length_c   1.000
_cell.angle_alpha   90.00
_cell.angle_beta   90.00
_cell.angle_gamma   90.00
#
_symmetry.space_group_name_H-M   'P 1'
#
loop_
_entity.id
_entity.type
_entity.pdbx_description
1 polymer ?
#
loop_
_entity_poly.entity_id
_entity_poly.type
_entity_poly.pdbx_seq_one_letter_code
_entity_poly.pdbx_strand_id
1 'polypeptide(L)'
;MLGNMHQLKNHSVVWMLTGIGNNLRYVDLTKIHAELGQLICQSLPGYHAITGCDFNPAFFRKGKLKPYKIFKKFPEYQEAFKNFGNSELIENTDEQRNFFNIIYRFICNVGNAIDVDAARLQMFIYSYTVSDVKEAFDRKKLRKFDASNLPPCKSELLQQFLRANYICTIWNNAHRKTPTTYQPPNNGWILENNKYYFKWFEGDQLPIYVSDSLKTQSETDGEGDIDDNQTTDWSSSDEDGNIDDNDESFRND
;
A
#
# COMPACT_ATOMS: atom_id res chain seq x y z
N MET A 1 -6.22 0.98 17.06
CA MET A 1 -7.25 0.89 18.11
C MET A 1 -8.58 0.38 17.55
N LEU A 2 -9.18 1.06 16.57
CA LEU A 2 -10.47 0.63 15.96
C LEU A 2 -10.50 -0.83 15.52
N GLY A 3 -9.43 -1.35 14.90
CA GLY A 3 -9.37 -2.75 14.47
C GLY A 3 -9.50 -3.80 15.57
N ASN A 4 -9.22 -3.45 16.83
CA ASN A 4 -9.32 -4.37 17.96
C ASN A 4 -10.53 -4.08 18.87
N MET A 5 -11.42 -3.16 18.48
CA MET A 5 -12.63 -2.83 19.26
C MET A 5 -13.51 -4.07 19.52
N HIS A 6 -13.56 -5.00 18.57
CA HIS A 6 -14.28 -6.28 18.68
C HIS A 6 -13.78 -7.20 19.82
N GLN A 7 -12.58 -6.95 20.36
CA GLN A 7 -12.02 -7.69 21.50
C GLN A 7 -12.48 -7.13 22.85
N LEU A 8 -13.13 -5.96 22.87
CA LEU A 8 -13.61 -5.33 24.09
C LEU A 8 -14.94 -5.95 24.53
N LYS A 9 -15.21 -5.89 25.84
CA LYS A 9 -16.49 -6.36 26.39
C LYS A 9 -17.63 -5.48 25.85
N ASN A 10 -18.77 -6.10 25.50
CA ASN A 10 -19.92 -5.47 24.84
C ASN A 10 -20.47 -4.17 25.46
N HIS A 11 -20.17 -3.87 26.73
CA HIS A 11 -20.64 -2.67 27.44
C HIS A 11 -19.55 -1.59 27.61
N SER A 12 -18.39 -1.77 26.99
CA SER A 12 -17.28 -0.84 27.11
C SER A 12 -17.47 0.32 26.14
N VAL A 13 -17.31 1.55 26.62
CA VAL A 13 -17.29 2.76 25.79
C VAL A 13 -15.87 3.32 25.78
N VAL A 14 -15.35 3.62 24.59
CA VAL A 14 -13.96 4.06 24.41
C VAL A 14 -13.94 5.47 23.84
N TRP A 15 -13.27 6.36 24.57
CA TRP A 15 -13.03 7.74 24.16
C TRP A 15 -11.53 7.96 24.03
N MET A 16 -11.11 8.73 23.02
CA MET A 16 -9.74 9.16 22.85
C MET A 16 -9.66 10.68 23.02
N LEU A 17 -8.82 11.12 23.95
CA LEU A 17 -8.43 12.53 24.04
C LEU A 17 -7.35 12.80 22.99
N THR A 18 -7.56 13.79 22.14
CA THR A 18 -6.62 14.18 21.07
C THR A 18 -6.58 15.69 20.89
N GLY A 19 -5.58 16.20 20.18
CA GLY A 19 -5.32 17.63 20.01
C GLY A 19 -4.44 18.22 21.12
N ILE A 20 -4.13 19.51 20.99
CA ILE A 20 -3.26 20.26 21.91
C ILE A 20 -3.87 21.65 22.14
N GLY A 21 -3.75 22.18 23.37
CA GLY A 21 -4.23 23.52 23.71
C GLY A 21 -5.73 23.66 23.51
N ASN A 22 -6.16 24.70 22.82
CA ASN A 22 -7.58 24.97 22.55
C ASN A 22 -8.23 23.97 21.58
N ASN A 23 -7.44 23.13 20.89
CA ASN A 23 -7.94 22.10 19.98
C ASN A 23 -8.08 20.72 20.66
N LEU A 24 -7.91 20.66 21.99
CA LEU A 24 -8.07 19.45 22.76
C LEU A 24 -9.55 19.00 22.71
N ARG A 25 -9.79 17.76 22.26
CA ARG A 25 -11.14 17.21 22.11
C ARG A 25 -11.19 15.72 22.42
N TYR A 26 -12.35 15.28 22.90
CA TYR A 26 -12.67 13.86 23.04
C TYR A 26 -13.32 13.34 21.76
N VAL A 27 -12.84 12.21 21.30
CA VAL A 27 -13.39 11.50 20.14
C VAL A 27 -13.99 10.18 20.62
N ASP A 28 -15.28 9.98 20.35
CA ASP A 28 -15.99 8.73 20.65
C ASP A 28 -15.61 7.65 19.64
N LEU A 29 -14.71 6.75 20.05
CA LEU A 29 -14.30 5.65 19.18
C LEU A 29 -15.34 4.54 19.10
N THR A 30 -16.20 4.40 20.11
CA THR A 30 -17.32 3.46 20.09
C THR A 30 -18.32 3.86 19.01
N LYS A 31 -18.65 5.15 18.91
CA LYS A 31 -19.51 5.69 17.84
C LYS A 31 -18.87 5.51 16.46
N ILE A 32 -17.59 5.84 16.30
CA ILE A 32 -16.87 5.64 15.02
C ILE A 32 -16.85 4.17 14.61
N HIS A 33 -16.59 3.25 15.55
CA HIS A 33 -16.62 1.82 15.26
C HIS A 33 -18.01 1.34 14.83
N ALA A 34 -19.08 1.81 15.49
CA ALA A 34 -20.44 1.47 15.13
C ALA A 34 -20.82 1.96 13.73
N GLU A 35 -20.37 3.17 13.35
CA GLU A 35 -20.63 3.75 12.03
C GLU A 35 -19.84 3.08 10.90
N LEU A 36 -18.55 2.82 11.12
CA LEU A 36 -17.69 2.16 10.12
C LEU A 36 -18.01 0.68 9.97
N GLY A 37 -18.49 0.04 11.04
CA GLY A 37 -18.71 -1.39 11.10
C GLY A 37 -17.43 -2.21 11.31
N GLN A 38 -17.63 -3.45 11.74
CA GLN A 38 -16.54 -4.32 12.19
C GLN A 38 -15.55 -4.65 11.07
N LEU A 39 -16.03 -5.01 9.86
CA LEU A 39 -15.17 -5.43 8.76
C LEU A 39 -14.18 -4.33 8.36
N ILE A 40 -14.68 -3.11 8.13
CA ILE A 40 -13.82 -1.95 7.83
C ILE A 40 -12.84 -1.71 8.97
N CYS A 41 -13.32 -1.67 10.22
CA CYS A 41 -12.45 -1.42 11.36
C CYS A 41 -11.30 -2.43 11.45
N GLN A 42 -11.59 -3.73 11.31
CA GLN A 42 -10.58 -4.80 11.33
C GLN A 42 -9.61 -4.75 10.13
N SER A 43 -10.02 -4.13 9.03
CA SER A 43 -9.17 -3.95 7.85
C SER A 43 -8.23 -2.74 7.95
N LEU A 44 -8.55 -1.74 8.78
CA LEU A 44 -7.78 -0.50 8.91
C LEU A 44 -6.29 -0.71 9.25
N PRO A 45 -5.88 -1.68 10.11
CA PRO A 45 -4.47 -1.98 10.35
C PRO A 45 -3.72 -2.33 9.06
N GLY A 46 -4.21 -3.31 8.29
CA GLY A 46 -3.62 -3.70 7.00
C GLY A 46 -3.60 -2.55 6.00
N TYR A 47 -4.72 -1.83 5.89
CA TYR A 47 -4.84 -0.67 5.03
C TYR A 47 -3.79 0.41 5.37
N HIS A 48 -3.66 0.74 6.65
CA HIS A 48 -2.68 1.72 7.13
C HIS A 48 -1.25 1.27 6.86
N ALA A 49 -0.94 -0.01 7.10
CA ALA A 49 0.39 -0.56 6.90
C ALA A 49 0.83 -0.54 5.43
N ILE A 50 -0.08 -0.80 4.48
CA ILE A 50 0.22 -0.80 3.03
C ILE A 50 0.24 0.62 2.45
N THR A 51 -0.71 1.48 2.82
CA THR A 51 -0.82 2.83 2.22
C THR A 51 0.16 3.87 2.79
N GLY A 52 0.92 3.48 3.82
CA GLY A 52 1.97 4.31 4.42
C GLY A 52 1.84 4.41 5.95
N CYS A 53 2.91 3.99 6.62
CA CYS A 53 3.12 4.09 8.06
C CYS A 53 4.63 4.22 8.36
N ASP A 54 5.04 4.26 9.62
CA ASP A 54 6.46 4.39 9.99
C ASP A 54 7.33 3.22 9.50
N PHE A 55 6.70 2.09 9.18
CA PHE A 55 7.36 0.85 8.75
C PHE A 55 7.24 0.55 7.25
N ASN A 56 6.50 1.38 6.50
CA ASN A 56 6.28 1.18 5.07
C ASN A 56 6.10 2.54 4.38
N PRO A 57 6.76 2.76 3.22
CA PRO A 57 6.66 4.03 2.52
C PRO A 57 5.22 4.32 2.10
N ALA A 58 4.86 5.61 2.06
CA ALA A 58 3.64 6.05 1.40
C ALA A 58 3.86 6.08 -0.12
N PHE A 59 2.79 5.82 -0.89
CA PHE A 59 2.84 5.99 -2.35
C PHE A 59 2.90 7.48 -2.69
N PHE A 60 3.89 7.87 -3.48
CA PHE A 60 4.13 9.28 -3.80
C PHE A 60 2.89 9.92 -4.45
N ARG A 61 2.48 11.08 -3.93
CA ARG A 61 1.29 11.84 -4.37
C ARG A 61 -0.04 11.09 -4.29
N LYS A 62 -0.10 9.93 -3.63
CA LYS A 62 -1.34 9.22 -3.32
C LYS A 62 -1.62 9.37 -1.83
N GLY A 63 -2.46 10.34 -1.48
CA GLY A 63 -2.91 10.52 -0.11
C GLY A 63 -3.77 9.33 0.33
N LYS A 64 -4.08 9.20 1.62
CA LYS A 64 -4.94 8.10 2.11
C LYS A 64 -6.41 8.23 1.68
N LEU A 65 -6.84 9.37 1.13
CA LEU A 65 -8.24 9.57 0.79
C LEU A 65 -8.66 8.77 -0.45
N LYS A 66 -7.91 8.86 -1.56
CA LYS A 66 -8.23 8.11 -2.79
C LYS A 66 -8.18 6.58 -2.59
N PRO A 67 -7.13 5.99 -2.00
CA PRO A 67 -7.10 4.57 -1.68
C PRO A 67 -8.23 4.17 -0.73
N TYR A 68 -8.62 5.02 0.21
CA TYR A 68 -9.74 4.72 1.12
C TYR A 68 -11.09 4.66 0.39
N LYS A 69 -11.33 5.57 -0.56
CA LYS A 69 -12.54 5.53 -1.42
C LYS A 69 -12.61 4.23 -2.23
N ILE A 70 -11.49 3.80 -2.81
CA ILE A 70 -11.39 2.51 -3.53
C ILE A 70 -11.64 1.34 -2.57
N PHE A 71 -10.93 1.33 -1.44
CA PHE A 71 -11.06 0.32 -0.39
C PHE A 71 -12.50 0.15 0.11
N LYS A 72 -13.24 1.26 0.35
CA LYS A 72 -14.66 1.19 0.78
C LYS A 72 -15.58 0.62 -0.29
N LYS A 73 -15.27 0.83 -1.58
CA LYS A 73 -16.12 0.39 -2.70
C LYS A 73 -16.12 -1.12 -2.91
N PHE A 74 -15.03 -1.81 -2.57
CA PHE A 74 -14.84 -3.23 -2.88
C PHE A 74 -14.68 -4.07 -1.61
N PRO A 75 -15.67 -4.89 -1.23
CA PRO A 75 -15.57 -5.78 -0.06
C PRO A 75 -14.41 -6.77 -0.12
N GLU A 76 -14.01 -7.21 -1.32
CA GLU A 76 -12.84 -8.08 -1.54
C GLU A 76 -11.56 -7.47 -0.95
N TYR A 77 -11.35 -6.16 -1.11
CA TYR A 77 -10.21 -5.48 -0.52
C TYR A 77 -10.31 -5.41 1.00
N GLN A 78 -11.50 -5.20 1.55
CA GLN A 78 -11.71 -5.20 2.99
C GLN A 78 -11.36 -6.57 3.58
N GLU A 79 -11.87 -7.64 2.99
CA GLU A 79 -11.54 -9.01 3.39
C GLU A 79 -10.04 -9.30 3.31
N ALA A 80 -9.38 -8.90 2.23
CA ALA A 80 -7.94 -9.03 2.10
C ALA A 80 -7.19 -8.21 3.18
N PHE A 81 -7.54 -6.95 3.38
CA PHE A 81 -6.88 -6.08 4.35
C PHE A 81 -7.08 -6.53 5.80
N LYS A 82 -8.23 -7.12 6.13
CA LYS A 82 -8.50 -7.77 7.42
C LYS A 82 -7.56 -8.94 7.68
N ASN A 83 -7.09 -9.62 6.64
CA ASN A 83 -6.28 -10.83 6.78
C ASN A 83 -4.80 -10.59 7.10
N PHE A 84 -4.32 -9.34 6.99
CA PHE A 84 -2.95 -9.02 7.39
C PHE A 84 -2.70 -9.34 8.86
N GLY A 85 -1.62 -10.06 9.13
CA GLY A 85 -1.20 -10.44 10.47
C GLY A 85 -1.83 -11.73 11.01
N ASN A 86 -2.72 -12.38 10.26
CA ASN A 86 -3.39 -13.61 10.70
C ASN A 86 -2.52 -14.87 10.54
N SER A 87 -1.66 -14.91 9.53
CA SER A 87 -0.70 -15.98 9.27
C SER A 87 0.66 -15.40 8.85
N GLU A 88 1.75 -16.14 9.11
CA GLU A 88 3.07 -15.75 8.60
C GLU A 88 3.10 -16.09 7.11
N LEU A 89 3.38 -15.07 6.28
CA LEU A 89 3.35 -15.20 4.84
C LEU A 89 4.76 -15.54 4.35
N ILE A 90 5.02 -16.82 4.17
CA ILE A 90 6.30 -17.32 3.68
C ILE A 90 6.34 -17.16 2.17
N GLU A 91 7.45 -16.57 1.68
CA GLU A 91 7.77 -16.47 0.26
C GLU A 91 7.59 -17.84 -0.43
N ASN A 92 6.82 -17.88 -1.52
CA ASN A 92 6.55 -19.04 -2.41
C ASN A 92 5.37 -19.96 -2.04
N THR A 93 4.40 -19.48 -1.26
CA THR A 93 3.14 -20.22 -1.06
C THR A 93 2.02 -19.75 -1.99
N ASP A 94 1.14 -20.65 -2.43
CA ASP A 94 -0.02 -20.30 -3.25
C ASP A 94 -0.97 -19.35 -2.52
N GLU A 95 -1.13 -19.52 -1.21
CA GLU A 95 -1.93 -18.64 -0.35
C GLU A 95 -1.38 -17.21 -0.33
N GLN A 96 -0.07 -17.05 -0.11
CA GLN A 96 0.60 -15.75 -0.17
C GLN A 96 0.42 -15.12 -1.55
N ARG A 97 0.62 -15.89 -2.64
CA ARG A 97 0.48 -15.37 -4.01
C ARG A 97 -0.94 -14.86 -4.27
N ASN A 98 -1.95 -15.63 -3.88
CA ASN A 98 -3.36 -15.24 -4.04
C ASN A 98 -3.69 -13.99 -3.23
N PHE A 99 -3.22 -13.92 -1.98
CA PHE A 99 -3.42 -12.75 -1.13
C PHE A 99 -2.70 -11.52 -1.70
N PHE A 100 -1.43 -11.67 -2.07
CA PHE A 100 -0.65 -10.62 -2.71
C PHE A 100 -1.32 -10.12 -3.99
N ASN A 101 -1.88 -10.99 -4.83
CA ASN A 101 -2.58 -10.60 -6.06
C ASN A 101 -3.80 -9.70 -5.82
N ILE A 102 -4.51 -9.88 -4.70
CA ILE A 102 -5.64 -8.99 -4.34
C ILE A 102 -5.11 -7.61 -3.94
N ILE A 103 -4.05 -7.56 -3.12
CA ILE A 103 -3.41 -6.29 -2.72
C ILE A 103 -2.77 -5.59 -3.92
N TYR A 104 -2.15 -6.36 -4.81
CA TYR A 104 -1.60 -5.91 -6.07
C TYR A 104 -2.67 -5.20 -6.92
N ARG A 105 -3.82 -5.85 -7.14
CA ARG A 105 -4.96 -5.25 -7.84
C ARG A 105 -5.47 -3.97 -7.17
N PHE A 106 -5.49 -3.93 -5.83
CA PHE A 106 -5.83 -2.71 -5.11
C PHE A 106 -4.85 -1.57 -5.42
N ILE A 107 -3.54 -1.83 -5.41
CA ILE A 107 -2.51 -0.84 -5.74
C ILE A 107 -2.59 -0.37 -7.20
N CYS A 108 -2.79 -1.28 -8.13
CA CYS A 108 -3.09 -0.98 -9.53
C CYS A 108 -4.27 -0.01 -9.65
N ASN A 109 -5.38 -0.26 -8.94
CA ASN A 109 -6.54 0.62 -8.93
C ASN A 109 -6.28 1.99 -8.28
N VAL A 110 -5.43 2.08 -7.26
CA VAL A 110 -5.04 3.36 -6.64
C VAL A 110 -4.33 4.27 -7.65
N GLY A 111 -3.49 3.69 -8.49
CA GLY A 111 -2.73 4.41 -9.49
C GLY A 111 -3.28 4.37 -10.90
N ASN A 112 -4.52 3.89 -11.09
CA ASN A 112 -5.13 3.74 -12.42
C ASN A 112 -4.20 3.02 -13.41
N ALA A 113 -3.60 1.92 -12.96
CA ALA A 113 -2.73 1.06 -13.75
C ALA A 113 -3.34 -0.34 -13.84
N ILE A 114 -3.06 -1.05 -14.94
CA ILE A 114 -3.38 -2.48 -15.05
C ILE A 114 -2.32 -3.30 -14.31
N ASP A 115 -1.06 -2.93 -14.52
CA ASP A 115 0.12 -3.58 -13.96
C ASP A 115 1.16 -2.51 -13.57
N VAL A 116 1.74 -2.63 -12.37
CA VAL A 116 2.68 -1.62 -11.84
C VAL A 116 4.02 -1.64 -12.57
N ASP A 117 4.48 -2.81 -13.04
CA ASP A 117 5.74 -2.92 -13.76
C ASP A 117 5.58 -2.40 -15.18
N ALA A 118 4.44 -2.68 -15.83
CA ALA A 118 4.09 -2.06 -17.11
C ALA A 118 3.96 -0.52 -17.00
N ALA A 119 3.30 -0.01 -15.96
CA ALA A 119 3.22 1.43 -15.70
C ALA A 119 4.60 2.05 -15.47
N ARG A 120 5.46 1.39 -14.68
CA ARG A 120 6.85 1.82 -14.48
C ARG A 120 7.64 1.85 -15.79
N LEU A 121 7.49 0.82 -16.61
CA LEU A 121 8.17 0.73 -17.90
C LEU A 121 7.72 1.85 -18.85
N GLN A 122 6.42 2.11 -18.94
CA GLN A 122 5.88 3.19 -19.75
C GLN A 122 6.43 4.55 -19.31
N MET A 123 6.46 4.80 -18.00
CA MET A 123 7.06 6.02 -17.42
C MET A 123 8.56 6.11 -17.71
N PHE A 124 9.27 4.98 -17.65
CA PHE A 124 10.69 4.91 -18.00
C PHE A 124 10.93 5.23 -19.47
N ILE A 125 10.21 4.60 -20.40
CA ILE A 125 10.36 4.84 -21.86
C ILE A 125 10.15 6.31 -22.20
N TYR A 126 9.11 6.92 -21.64
CA TYR A 126 8.80 8.33 -21.83
C TYR A 126 9.91 9.23 -21.29
N SER A 127 10.36 8.98 -20.06
CA SER A 127 11.32 9.83 -19.36
C SER A 127 12.75 9.67 -19.88
N TYR A 128 13.10 8.47 -20.35
CA TYR A 128 14.40 8.16 -20.91
C TYR A 128 14.53 8.56 -22.38
N THR A 129 13.41 8.82 -23.07
CA THR A 129 13.34 9.14 -24.51
C THR A 129 14.02 8.07 -25.36
N VAL A 130 13.61 6.80 -25.16
CA VAL A 130 14.19 5.65 -25.86
C VAL A 130 14.11 5.87 -27.37
N SER A 131 15.27 5.90 -28.02
CA SER A 131 15.38 6.05 -29.48
C SER A 131 15.64 4.71 -30.17
N ASP A 132 16.39 3.83 -29.51
CA ASP A 132 16.69 2.46 -29.92
C ASP A 132 16.67 1.57 -28.68
N VAL A 133 15.88 0.49 -28.72
CA VAL A 133 15.74 -0.46 -27.61
C VAL A 133 17.01 -1.28 -27.35
N LYS A 134 17.96 -1.33 -28.30
CA LYS A 134 19.24 -2.02 -28.14
C LYS A 134 20.33 -1.13 -27.55
N GLU A 135 20.07 0.15 -27.32
CA GLU A 135 21.09 1.03 -26.76
C GLU A 135 21.44 0.65 -25.32
N ALA A 136 22.73 0.83 -24.98
CA ALA A 136 23.19 0.65 -23.61
C ALA A 136 22.50 1.67 -22.68
N PHE A 137 22.17 1.25 -21.48
CA PHE A 137 21.57 2.17 -20.51
C PHE A 137 22.58 3.25 -20.08
N ASP A 138 22.25 4.52 -20.34
CA ASP A 138 23.02 5.68 -19.93
C ASP A 138 22.23 6.55 -18.95
N ARG A 139 22.63 6.50 -17.67
CA ARG A 139 22.05 7.32 -16.60
C ARG A 139 22.05 8.82 -16.91
N LYS A 140 22.94 9.31 -17.77
CA LYS A 140 23.00 10.75 -18.15
C LYS A 140 21.77 11.20 -18.95
N LYS A 141 21.03 10.28 -19.60
CA LYS A 141 19.78 10.61 -20.30
C LYS A 141 18.62 10.89 -19.35
N LEU A 142 18.66 10.37 -18.12
CA LEU A 142 17.65 10.62 -17.06
C LEU A 142 17.81 12.00 -16.41
N ARG A 143 17.84 13.09 -17.20
CA ARG A 143 17.91 14.45 -16.66
C ARG A 143 16.54 14.87 -16.12
N LYS A 144 16.51 15.33 -14.87
CA LYS A 144 15.30 15.84 -14.18
C LYS A 144 14.19 14.79 -13.97
N PHE A 145 14.52 13.50 -14.03
CA PHE A 145 13.58 12.44 -13.67
C PHE A 145 13.57 12.24 -12.15
N ASP A 146 12.45 12.55 -11.52
CA ASP A 146 12.22 12.21 -10.12
C ASP A 146 11.62 10.80 -10.04
N ALA A 147 12.47 9.84 -9.67
CA ALA A 147 12.11 8.42 -9.57
C ALA A 147 11.02 8.15 -8.53
N SER A 148 10.76 9.08 -7.62
CA SER A 148 9.65 8.99 -6.65
C SER A 148 8.28 8.95 -7.34
N ASN A 149 8.18 9.43 -8.59
CA ASN A 149 6.94 9.35 -9.37
C ASN A 149 6.64 7.93 -9.87
N LEU A 150 7.60 7.02 -9.85
CA LEU A 150 7.35 5.65 -10.27
C LEU A 150 6.45 4.93 -9.25
N PRO A 151 5.50 4.09 -9.72
CA PRO A 151 4.90 3.07 -8.85
C PRO A 151 5.98 2.22 -8.20
N PRO A 152 5.75 1.58 -7.04
CA PRO A 152 6.63 0.48 -6.63
C PRO A 152 6.64 -0.61 -7.72
N CYS A 153 7.78 -1.27 -7.95
CA CYS A 153 7.75 -2.48 -8.78
C CYS A 153 7.07 -3.63 -8.04
N LYS A 154 6.70 -4.70 -8.74
CA LYS A 154 6.09 -5.88 -8.10
C LYS A 154 6.98 -6.48 -7.00
N SER A 155 8.29 -6.52 -7.23
CA SER A 155 9.28 -6.99 -6.24
C SER A 155 9.32 -6.09 -4.98
N GLU A 156 9.32 -4.76 -5.17
CA GLU A 156 9.27 -3.81 -4.05
C GLU A 156 7.94 -3.89 -3.29
N LEU A 157 6.84 -3.98 -4.02
CA LEU A 157 5.49 -4.10 -3.45
C LEU A 157 5.34 -5.40 -2.66
N LEU A 158 5.95 -6.50 -3.10
CA LEU A 158 6.00 -7.75 -2.34
C LEU A 158 6.70 -7.55 -0.99
N GLN A 159 7.83 -6.85 -0.98
CA GLN A 159 8.53 -6.56 0.28
C GLN A 159 7.73 -5.63 1.19
N GLN A 160 7.02 -4.63 0.64
CA GLN A 160 6.07 -3.80 1.40
C GLN A 160 4.92 -4.63 1.97
N PHE A 161 4.38 -5.57 1.19
CA PHE A 161 3.33 -6.49 1.60
C PHE A 161 3.75 -7.39 2.77
N LEU A 162 4.94 -7.97 2.68
CA LEU A 162 5.54 -8.78 3.75
C LEU A 162 5.72 -7.98 5.04
N ARG A 163 6.28 -6.76 4.95
CA ARG A 163 6.42 -5.87 6.12
C ARG A 163 5.07 -5.48 6.72
N ALA A 164 4.08 -5.18 5.89
CA ALA A 164 2.74 -4.84 6.36
C ALA A 164 2.14 -6.00 7.14
N ASN A 165 2.31 -7.24 6.68
CA ASN A 165 1.86 -8.43 7.38
C ASN A 165 2.50 -8.59 8.76
N TYR A 166 3.82 -8.40 8.84
CA TYR A 166 4.55 -8.44 10.10
C TYR A 166 4.13 -7.36 11.09
N ILE A 167 3.93 -6.13 10.64
CA ILE A 167 3.51 -5.06 11.52
C ILE A 167 2.06 -5.26 11.97
N CYS A 168 1.19 -5.76 11.09
CA CYS A 168 -0.20 -6.05 11.46
C CYS A 168 -0.32 -7.17 12.50
N THR A 169 0.54 -8.20 12.47
CA THR A 169 0.50 -9.21 13.55
C THR A 169 0.80 -8.56 14.90
N ILE A 170 1.73 -7.61 14.98
CA ILE A 170 1.99 -6.86 16.21
C ILE A 170 0.78 -6.03 16.63
N TRP A 171 0.20 -5.26 15.70
CA TRP A 171 -0.93 -4.37 15.99
C TRP A 171 -2.21 -5.12 16.40
N ASN A 172 -2.52 -6.22 15.72
CA ASN A 172 -3.70 -7.05 15.99
C ASN A 172 -3.55 -7.77 17.35
N ASN A 173 -2.33 -8.13 17.72
CA ASN A 173 -2.03 -8.82 18.97
C ASN A 173 -1.44 -7.92 20.07
N ALA A 174 -1.61 -6.60 19.98
CA ALA A 174 -1.09 -5.65 20.96
C ALA A 174 -1.62 -5.87 22.40
N HIS A 175 -2.69 -6.66 22.56
CA HIS A 175 -3.24 -7.09 23.84
C HIS A 175 -2.49 -8.27 24.47
N ARG A 176 -1.56 -8.92 23.75
CA ARG A 176 -0.79 -10.09 24.20
C ARG A 176 0.58 -9.68 24.70
N LYS A 177 1.13 -10.43 25.66
CA LYS A 177 2.51 -10.26 26.15
C LYS A 177 3.56 -10.43 25.04
N THR A 178 3.33 -11.42 24.17
CA THR A 178 4.15 -11.66 22.98
C THR A 178 3.28 -11.40 21.76
N PRO A 179 3.36 -10.20 21.16
CA PRO A 179 2.44 -9.80 20.10
C PRO A 179 2.75 -10.49 18.75
N THR A 180 3.95 -11.01 18.56
CA THR A 180 4.28 -11.80 17.38
C THR A 180 5.34 -12.85 17.67
N THR A 181 5.28 -13.96 16.94
CA THR A 181 6.35 -14.97 16.84
C THR A 181 7.08 -14.91 15.49
N TYR A 182 6.62 -14.06 14.57
CA TYR A 182 7.17 -13.95 13.22
C TYR A 182 8.55 -13.32 13.28
N GLN A 183 9.38 -13.63 12.29
CA GLN A 183 10.75 -13.14 12.23
C GLN A 183 10.86 -12.03 11.17
N PRO A 184 11.42 -10.84 11.49
CA PRO A 184 11.57 -9.78 10.50
C PRO A 184 12.26 -10.21 9.20
N PRO A 185 13.31 -11.07 9.21
CA PRO A 185 13.94 -11.55 7.98
C PRO A 185 13.01 -12.28 7.00
N ASN A 186 11.97 -12.95 7.49
CA ASN A 186 10.95 -13.60 6.65
C ASN A 186 9.89 -12.62 6.16
N ASN A 187 9.93 -11.36 6.62
CA ASN A 187 8.87 -10.39 6.43
C ASN A 187 9.40 -9.04 5.92
N GLY A 188 10.31 -9.08 4.97
CA GLY A 188 10.79 -7.90 4.24
C GLY A 188 11.76 -7.00 5.01
N TRP A 189 12.53 -7.59 5.92
CA TRP A 189 13.67 -6.95 6.60
C TRP A 189 14.96 -7.74 6.39
N ILE A 190 16.09 -7.06 6.56
CA ILE A 190 17.43 -7.65 6.56
C ILE A 190 18.06 -7.32 7.91
N LEU A 191 18.72 -8.31 8.52
CA LEU A 191 19.50 -8.11 9.74
C LEU A 191 20.97 -7.91 9.38
N GLU A 192 21.49 -6.70 9.57
CA GLU A 192 22.89 -6.36 9.35
C GLU A 192 23.44 -5.62 10.57
N ASN A 193 24.62 -6.03 11.06
CA ASN A 193 25.27 -5.37 12.20
C ASN A 193 24.34 -5.18 13.42
N ASN A 194 23.53 -6.20 13.74
CA ASN A 194 22.51 -6.18 14.80
C ASN A 194 21.44 -5.08 14.65
N LYS A 195 21.19 -4.61 13.43
CA LYS A 195 20.14 -3.63 13.10
C LYS A 195 19.28 -4.17 11.96
N TYR A 196 18.00 -3.83 12.01
CA TYR A 196 17.07 -4.17 10.94
C TYR A 196 16.99 -3.04 9.93
N TYR A 197 17.09 -3.41 8.65
CA TYR A 197 16.92 -2.53 7.50
C TYR A 197 15.81 -3.08 6.62
N PHE A 198 15.08 -2.21 5.94
CA PHE A 198 14.10 -2.66 4.97
C PHE A 198 14.78 -3.42 3.84
N LYS A 199 14.27 -4.62 3.54
CA LYS A 199 14.55 -5.30 2.29
C LYS A 199 13.73 -4.58 1.22
N TRP A 200 14.32 -3.60 0.54
CA TRP A 200 13.56 -2.74 -0.38
C TRP A 200 13.02 -3.49 -1.58
N PHE A 201 13.86 -4.32 -2.20
CA PHE A 201 13.53 -5.10 -3.39
C PHE A 201 14.50 -6.28 -3.51
N GLU A 202 14.15 -7.24 -4.35
CA GLU A 202 15.07 -8.29 -4.83
C GLU A 202 15.19 -8.21 -6.36
N GLY A 203 16.40 -8.47 -6.87
CA GLY A 203 16.73 -8.44 -8.30
C GLY A 203 17.71 -7.33 -8.65
N ASP A 204 17.89 -7.09 -9.95
CA ASP A 204 18.77 -6.03 -10.45
C ASP A 204 18.07 -4.67 -10.42
N GLN A 205 18.75 -3.65 -9.88
CA GLN A 205 18.18 -2.31 -9.75
C GLN A 205 18.08 -1.59 -11.10
N LEU A 206 18.95 -1.92 -12.05
CA LEU A 206 19.07 -1.23 -13.32
C LEU A 206 19.30 -2.23 -14.45
N PRO A 207 18.65 -2.01 -15.60
CA PRO A 207 18.90 -2.83 -16.77
C PRO A 207 20.31 -2.56 -17.32
N ILE A 208 20.89 -3.58 -17.97
CA ILE A 208 22.16 -3.41 -18.70
C ILE A 208 21.87 -2.76 -20.06
N TYR A 209 20.81 -3.22 -20.73
CA TYR A 209 20.30 -2.68 -21.98
C TYR A 209 18.86 -2.23 -21.84
N VAL A 210 18.42 -1.22 -22.61
CA VAL A 210 17.01 -0.78 -22.59
C VAL A 210 16.05 -1.95 -22.86
N SER A 211 16.43 -2.88 -23.74
CA SER A 211 15.64 -4.07 -24.05
C SER A 211 15.39 -4.98 -22.84
N ASP A 212 16.24 -4.95 -21.81
CA ASP A 212 16.04 -5.78 -20.63
C ASP A 212 14.82 -5.35 -19.82
N SER A 213 14.44 -4.06 -19.90
CA SER A 213 13.22 -3.55 -19.26
C SER A 213 11.95 -3.97 -20.01
N LEU A 214 12.06 -4.26 -21.31
CA LEU A 214 10.94 -4.73 -22.15
C LEU A 214 10.67 -6.23 -21.97
N LYS A 215 11.72 -7.03 -21.76
CA LYS A 215 11.60 -8.50 -21.57
C LYS A 215 10.75 -8.86 -20.35
N THR A 216 10.80 -8.03 -19.30
CA THR A 216 9.99 -8.19 -18.09
C THR A 216 8.49 -8.30 -18.39
N GLN A 217 7.99 -7.69 -19.48
CA GLN A 217 6.59 -7.85 -19.91
C GLN A 217 6.33 -9.19 -20.61
N SER A 218 7.24 -9.63 -21.48
CA SER A 218 7.03 -10.86 -22.27
C SER A 218 7.07 -12.14 -21.44
N GLU A 219 7.70 -12.12 -20.27
CA GLU A 219 7.74 -13.27 -19.35
C GLU A 219 6.51 -13.35 -18.42
N THR A 220 5.70 -12.27 -18.33
CA THR A 220 4.55 -12.20 -17.42
C THR A 220 3.18 -12.47 -18.05
N ASP A 221 3.04 -12.48 -19.39
CA ASP A 221 1.73 -12.64 -20.02
C ASP A 221 1.67 -13.82 -21.00
N GLY A 222 0.82 -14.80 -20.64
CA GLY A 222 0.13 -15.60 -21.63
C GLY A 222 -0.98 -14.76 -22.26
N GLU A 223 -0.87 -14.56 -23.58
CA GLU A 223 -1.87 -14.07 -24.54
C GLU A 223 -3.00 -13.18 -23.98
N GLY A 224 -2.76 -11.86 -24.00
CA GLY A 224 -3.79 -10.84 -24.01
C GLY A 224 -3.29 -9.62 -24.77
N ASP A 225 -3.95 -9.28 -25.88
CA ASP A 225 -3.62 -8.11 -26.69
C ASP A 225 -3.59 -6.84 -25.82
N ILE A 226 -2.43 -6.20 -25.74
CA ILE A 226 -2.27 -4.90 -25.08
C ILE A 226 -2.92 -3.85 -25.99
N ASP A 227 -4.11 -3.38 -25.60
CA ASP A 227 -4.70 -2.17 -26.18
C ASP A 227 -3.88 -0.96 -25.72
N ASP A 228 -3.02 -0.46 -26.61
CA ASP A 228 -2.08 0.67 -26.45
C ASP A 228 -2.74 2.01 -26.05
N ASN A 229 -4.07 2.04 -25.86
CA ASN A 229 -4.84 3.27 -25.72
C ASN A 229 -5.36 3.57 -24.29
N GLN A 230 -5.03 2.76 -23.28
CA GLN A 230 -5.26 3.12 -21.87
C GLN A 230 -4.02 3.81 -21.30
N THR A 231 -4.04 5.15 -21.29
CA THR A 231 -3.03 5.95 -20.61
C THR A 231 -3.04 5.66 -19.10
N THR A 232 -1.95 5.10 -18.57
CA THR A 232 -1.75 4.92 -17.12
C THR A 232 -1.67 6.28 -16.43
N ASP A 233 -2.46 6.48 -15.37
CA ASP A 233 -2.54 7.76 -14.66
C ASP A 233 -1.94 7.68 -13.24
N TRP A 234 -0.73 7.13 -13.17
CA TRP A 234 -0.01 7.03 -11.90
C TRP A 234 0.49 8.40 -11.43
N SER A 235 0.84 9.29 -12.35
CA SER A 235 1.42 10.61 -12.06
C SER A 235 0.43 11.70 -11.66
N SER A 236 -0.88 11.53 -11.93
CA SER A 236 -1.88 12.53 -11.52
C SER A 236 -1.92 12.64 -10.00
N SER A 237 -1.77 13.88 -9.53
CA SER A 237 -1.95 14.25 -8.13
C SER A 237 -3.42 14.11 -7.76
N ASP A 238 -3.68 13.68 -6.54
CA ASP A 238 -4.98 13.91 -5.93
C ASP A 238 -5.17 15.44 -5.84
N GLU A 239 -5.86 16.07 -6.79
CA GLU A 239 -6.37 17.43 -6.57
C GLU A 239 -7.40 17.32 -5.44
N ASP A 240 -7.01 17.80 -4.26
CA ASP A 240 -7.89 17.93 -3.11
C ASP A 240 -9.03 18.87 -3.50
N GLY A 241 -10.15 18.30 -3.97
CA GLY A 241 -11.40 19.03 -4.09
C GLY A 241 -11.73 19.60 -2.71
N ASN A 242 -11.77 20.92 -2.62
CA ASN A 242 -12.21 21.67 -1.45
C ASN A 242 -13.41 20.98 -0.81
N ILE A 243 -13.21 20.43 0.37
CA ILE A 243 -14.32 20.09 1.25
C ILE A 243 -14.72 21.43 1.88
N ASP A 244 -15.73 22.07 1.29
CA ASP A 244 -16.56 23.03 2.01
C ASP A 244 -17.20 22.24 3.16
N ASP A 245 -16.59 22.31 4.34
CA ASP A 245 -17.24 21.98 5.60
C ASP A 245 -18.32 23.05 5.86
N ASN A 246 -19.39 23.03 5.06
CA ASN A 246 -20.65 23.67 5.44
C ASN A 246 -21.34 22.76 6.45
N ASP A 247 -20.84 22.85 7.68
CA ASP A 247 -21.44 22.32 8.88
C ASP A 247 -22.66 23.20 9.24
N GLU A 248 -23.75 23.06 8.49
CA GLU A 248 -25.08 23.52 8.89
C GLU A 248 -26.07 22.36 8.81
N SER A 249 -26.16 21.58 9.88
CA SER A 249 -27.46 21.11 10.38
C SER A 249 -27.30 20.24 11.63
N PHE A 250 -27.08 20.84 12.80
CA PHE A 250 -27.66 20.35 14.06
C PHE A 250 -27.84 21.52 15.04
N ARG A 251 -28.84 22.35 14.75
CA ARG A 251 -29.61 23.05 15.79
C ARG A 251 -31.02 22.45 15.80
N ASN A 252 -31.51 22.24 17.02
CA ASN A 252 -32.82 21.68 17.44
C ASN A 252 -32.80 20.14 17.52
N ASP A 253 -33.11 19.48 18.64
CA ASP A 253 -33.62 19.88 19.97
C ASP A 253 -32.83 19.18 21.09
#